data_AF-A0AAD3CR25-F1
#
_entry.id   AF-A0AAD3CR25-F1
#
_cell.length_a   1.000
_cell.length_b   1.000
_cell.length_c   1.000
_cell.angle_alpha   90.00
_cell.angle_beta   90.00
_cell.angle_gamma   90.00
#
_symmetry.space_group_name_H-M   'P 1'
#
loop_
_entity.id
_entity.type
_entity.pdbx_description
1 polymer ?
#
loop_
_entity_poly.entity_id
_entity_poly.type
_entity_poly.pdbx_seq_one_letter_code
_entity_poly.pdbx_strand_id
1 'polypeptide(L)'
;MTSTKYESIFEIPKLEDGITCDGRDMITHVKYLDASLTKLTGKGIYERMNIDRASIGSTDENIYNAICQNERYVLISHGTQESPIYNFGNVACLNAFARSWDEHCAMPSTECVISKSQDEALRIELMQNVTDFGFVDGDYRGYRIRGDGKFIRLYECCVWNCYDENDIYIGQAALFDRDISPVVDNTDD
;
A
#
# COMPACT_ATOMS: atom_id res chain seq x y z
N MET A 1 21.04 -25.32 -6.01
CA MET A 1 20.09 -24.44 -6.72
C MET A 1 20.34 -23.04 -6.20
N THR A 2 21.02 -22.23 -7.00
CA THR A 2 21.40 -20.86 -6.66
C THR A 2 20.14 -20.01 -6.56
N SER A 3 19.72 -19.74 -5.32
CA SER A 3 18.79 -18.66 -5.01
C SER A 3 19.48 -17.36 -5.38
N THR A 4 19.22 -16.84 -6.57
CA THR A 4 19.59 -15.48 -6.92
C THR A 4 18.77 -14.59 -5.99
N LYS A 5 19.40 -14.09 -4.91
CA LYS A 5 18.90 -12.93 -4.20
C LYS A 5 18.74 -11.85 -5.28
N TYR A 6 17.51 -11.56 -5.67
CA TYR A 6 17.23 -10.25 -6.24
C TYR A 6 17.57 -9.29 -5.10
N GLU A 7 18.72 -8.61 -5.21
CA GLU A 7 18.95 -7.41 -4.40
C GLU A 7 17.76 -6.49 -4.70
N SER A 8 16.95 -6.21 -3.67
CA SER A 8 15.85 -5.26 -3.79
C SER A 8 16.43 -3.93 -4.23
N ILE A 9 16.25 -3.59 -5.51
CA ILE A 9 16.73 -2.32 -6.09
C ILE A 9 15.92 -1.12 -5.62
N PHE A 10 14.83 -1.36 -4.87
CA PHE A 10 13.92 -0.32 -4.41
C PHE A 10 14.13 -0.06 -2.92
N GLU A 11 14.60 1.14 -2.62
CA GLU A 11 14.83 1.63 -1.27
C GLU A 11 13.77 2.68 -0.91
N ILE A 12 13.42 2.74 0.38
CA ILE A 12 12.59 3.80 0.95
C ILE A 12 13.52 4.87 1.52
N PRO A 13 13.17 6.17 1.40
CA PRO A 13 13.88 7.23 2.09
C PRO A 13 14.04 6.96 3.58
N LYS A 14 15.16 7.39 4.14
CA LYS A 14 15.41 7.26 5.57
C LYS A 14 14.63 8.33 6.31
N LEU A 15 14.31 8.05 7.58
CA LEU A 15 13.65 9.04 8.45
C LEU A 15 14.44 10.35 8.56
N GLU A 16 15.78 10.28 8.55
CA GLU A 16 16.68 11.45 8.60
C GLU A 16 16.59 12.36 7.37
N ASP A 17 16.03 11.88 6.26
CA ASP A 17 15.85 12.66 5.03
C ASP A 17 14.69 13.68 5.16
N GLY A 18 13.89 13.60 6.23
CA GLY A 18 12.85 14.57 6.55
C GLY A 18 11.68 14.58 5.55
N ILE A 19 11.43 13.45 4.88
CA ILE A 19 10.31 13.31 3.95
C ILE A 19 8.98 13.42 4.70
N THR A 20 8.04 14.17 4.13
CA THR A 20 6.72 14.39 4.71
C THR A 20 5.60 14.03 3.72
N CYS A 21 4.44 13.67 4.25
CA CYS A 21 3.20 13.44 3.51
C CYS A 21 2.23 14.56 3.87
N ASP A 22 2.01 15.50 2.94
CA ASP A 22 1.19 16.71 3.14
C ASP A 22 1.52 17.46 4.46
N GLY A 23 2.82 17.59 4.77
CA GLY A 23 3.30 18.25 5.98
C GLY A 23 3.30 17.39 7.25
N ARG A 24 2.83 16.15 7.19
CA ARG A 24 2.96 15.15 8.28
C ARG A 24 4.26 14.38 8.13
N ASP A 25 4.96 14.12 9.22
CA ASP A 25 6.06 13.15 9.18
C ASP A 25 5.53 11.74 8.87
N MET A 26 6.39 10.88 8.32
CA MET A 26 5.97 9.56 7.85
C MET A 26 5.57 8.60 8.97
N ILE A 27 6.11 8.76 10.18
CA ILE A 27 5.72 7.95 11.33
C ILE A 27 4.27 8.27 11.70
N THR A 28 3.96 9.56 11.81
CA THR A 28 2.59 10.05 12.07
C THR A 28 1.64 9.60 10.99
N HIS A 29 2.01 9.72 9.71
CA HIS A 29 1.18 9.27 8.59
C HIS A 29 0.83 7.79 8.70
N VAL A 30 1.81 6.90 8.90
CA VAL A 30 1.58 5.46 9.04
C VAL A 30 0.74 5.12 10.27
N LYS A 31 0.88 5.87 11.37
CA LYS A 31 0.01 5.72 12.56
C LYS A 31 -1.45 6.06 12.26
N TYR A 32 -1.72 7.04 11.41
CA TYR A 32 -3.10 7.33 10.97
C TYR A 32 -3.68 6.24 10.07
N LEU A 33 -2.86 5.65 9.20
CA LEU A 33 -3.29 4.50 8.41
C LEU A 33 -3.69 3.33 9.32
N ASP A 34 -2.85 3.01 10.31
CA ASP A 34 -3.09 1.93 11.27
C ASP A 34 -4.30 2.19 12.18
N ALA A 35 -4.39 3.40 12.74
CA ALA A 35 -5.50 3.78 13.62
C ALA A 35 -6.84 3.72 12.89
N SER A 36 -6.88 4.18 11.64
CA SER A 36 -8.08 4.12 10.80
C SER A 36 -8.51 2.69 10.53
N LEU A 37 -7.58 1.81 10.14
CA LEU A 37 -7.88 0.40 9.89
C LEU A 37 -8.33 -0.33 11.17
N THR A 38 -7.68 -0.03 12.29
CA THR A 38 -8.02 -0.60 13.60
C THR A 38 -9.41 -0.19 14.04
N LYS A 39 -9.79 1.08 13.87
CA LYS A 39 -11.13 1.59 14.18
C LYS A 39 -12.22 0.87 13.38
N LEU A 40 -11.93 0.54 12.12
CA LEU A 40 -12.88 -0.09 11.20
C LEU A 40 -13.00 -1.61 11.38
N THR A 41 -11.89 -2.30 11.64
CA THR A 41 -11.83 -3.77 11.58
C THR A 41 -11.48 -4.45 12.91
N GLY A 42 -11.08 -3.68 13.93
CA GLY A 42 -10.53 -4.19 15.17
C GLY A 42 -9.11 -4.74 15.06
N LYS A 43 -8.53 -4.82 13.85
CA LYS A 43 -7.19 -5.35 13.58
C LYS A 43 -6.39 -4.38 12.70
N GLY A 44 -5.32 -3.82 13.27
CA GLY A 44 -4.45 -2.87 12.59
C GLY A 44 -3.49 -3.50 11.58
N ILE A 45 -2.67 -2.64 10.99
CA ILE A 45 -1.60 -2.97 10.04
C ILE A 45 -0.61 -3.93 10.67
N TYR A 46 -0.22 -3.70 11.93
CA TYR A 46 0.85 -4.48 12.56
C TYR A 46 0.51 -5.97 12.70
N GLU A 47 -0.74 -6.28 13.07
CA GLU A 47 -1.23 -7.66 13.16
C GLU A 47 -1.30 -8.29 11.77
N ARG A 48 -1.84 -7.56 10.78
CA ARG A 48 -2.00 -8.05 9.40
C ARG A 48 -0.68 -8.29 8.69
N MET A 49 0.33 -7.48 8.97
CA MET A 49 1.68 -7.63 8.41
C MET A 49 2.55 -8.63 9.16
N ASN A 50 2.02 -9.28 10.20
CA ASN A 50 2.74 -10.21 11.07
C ASN A 50 4.02 -9.60 11.68
N ILE A 51 3.93 -8.35 12.16
CA ILE A 51 5.06 -7.65 12.77
C ILE A 51 5.13 -8.01 14.27
N ASP A 52 6.14 -8.78 14.66
CA ASP A 52 6.37 -9.15 16.05
C ASP A 52 7.00 -8.01 16.84
N ARG A 53 6.15 -7.19 17.46
CA ARG A 53 6.54 -6.06 18.32
C ARG A 53 7.42 -6.45 19.52
N ALA A 54 7.36 -7.69 19.99
CA ALA A 54 8.23 -8.13 21.09
C ALA A 54 9.69 -8.24 20.64
N SER A 55 9.92 -8.59 19.37
CA SER A 55 11.27 -8.75 18.79
C SER A 55 11.90 -7.43 18.34
N ILE A 56 11.11 -6.46 17.87
CA ILE A 56 11.62 -5.19 17.32
C ILE A 56 11.61 -4.03 18.33
N GLY A 57 11.00 -4.21 19.49
CA GLY A 57 10.77 -3.13 20.46
C GLY A 57 9.57 -2.24 20.08
N SER A 58 9.11 -1.43 21.03
CA SER A 58 7.83 -0.72 20.93
C SER A 58 7.95 0.78 20.62
N THR A 59 9.10 1.26 20.15
CA THR A 59 9.23 2.67 19.73
C THR A 59 8.53 2.87 18.38
N ASP A 60 7.97 4.06 18.18
CA ASP A 60 7.30 4.41 16.93
C ASP A 60 8.26 4.28 15.72
N GLU A 61 9.53 4.65 15.89
CA GLU A 61 10.58 4.48 14.87
C GLU A 61 10.84 3.02 14.51
N ASN A 62 10.93 2.12 15.50
CA ASN A 62 11.19 0.70 15.22
C ASN A 62 10.00 0.05 14.50
N ILE A 63 8.78 0.40 14.89
CA ILE A 63 7.55 -0.07 14.26
C ILE A 63 7.47 0.45 12.82
N TYR A 64 7.72 1.74 12.61
CA TYR A 64 7.75 2.34 11.27
C TYR A 64 8.80 1.65 10.38
N ASN A 65 10.02 1.46 10.88
CA ASN A 65 11.09 0.79 10.15
C ASN A 65 10.70 -0.65 9.79
N ALA A 66 10.04 -1.39 10.68
CA ALA A 66 9.57 -2.75 10.39
C ALA A 66 8.50 -2.80 9.28
N ILE A 67 7.63 -1.78 9.19
CA ILE A 67 6.62 -1.66 8.12
C ILE A 67 7.30 -1.33 6.79
N CYS A 68 8.19 -0.33 6.82
CA CYS A 68 8.98 0.09 5.68
C CYS A 68 9.77 -1.07 5.08
N GLN A 69 10.48 -1.82 5.91
CA GLN A 69 11.33 -2.94 5.48
C GLN A 69 10.56 -4.26 5.30
N ASN A 70 9.23 -4.27 5.45
CA ASN A 70 8.47 -5.49 5.22
C ASN A 70 8.59 -5.90 3.75
N GLU A 71 9.07 -7.12 3.53
CA GLU A 71 9.26 -7.67 2.20
C GLU A 71 8.10 -8.54 1.74
N ARG A 72 7.04 -8.78 2.51
CA ARG A 72 5.93 -9.66 2.09
C ARG A 72 4.63 -8.90 1.86
N TYR A 73 4.18 -8.18 2.88
CA TYR A 73 2.92 -7.47 2.84
C TYR A 73 3.13 -6.08 2.27
N VAL A 74 2.39 -5.78 1.21
CA VAL A 74 2.36 -4.45 0.61
C VAL A 74 1.52 -3.55 1.50
N LEU A 75 2.06 -2.39 1.86
CA LEU A 75 1.31 -1.26 2.39
C LEU A 75 1.52 -0.07 1.47
N ILE A 76 0.42 0.52 1.01
CA ILE A 76 0.40 1.64 0.07
C ILE A 76 -0.70 2.63 0.47
N SER A 77 -0.47 3.93 0.27
CA SER A 77 -1.51 4.95 0.45
C SER A 77 -1.41 6.08 -0.56
N HIS A 78 -2.53 6.78 -0.76
CA HIS A 78 -2.62 7.98 -1.59
C HIS A 78 -3.40 9.09 -0.89
N GLY A 79 -3.24 10.31 -1.36
CA GLY A 79 -3.90 11.50 -0.82
C GLY A 79 -5.34 11.69 -1.31
N THR A 80 -5.83 12.92 -1.15
CA THR A 80 -7.21 13.35 -1.48
C THR A 80 -7.29 14.16 -2.78
N GLN A 81 -6.24 14.19 -3.59
CA GLN A 81 -6.25 14.90 -4.87
C GLN A 81 -7.33 14.32 -5.79
N GLU A 82 -7.87 15.13 -6.71
CA GLU A 82 -8.90 14.69 -7.67
C GLU A 82 -8.47 13.44 -8.46
N SER A 83 -7.20 13.39 -8.85
CA SER A 83 -6.50 12.18 -9.27
C SER A 83 -5.56 11.77 -8.12
N PRO A 84 -5.94 10.82 -7.24
CA PRO A 84 -5.22 10.60 -6.00
C PRO A 84 -3.80 10.11 -6.25
N ILE A 85 -2.81 10.85 -5.73
CA ILE A 85 -1.39 10.56 -5.92
C ILE A 85 -0.89 9.72 -4.75
N TYR A 86 -0.14 8.65 -5.03
CA TYR A 86 0.47 7.87 -3.96
C TYR A 86 1.41 8.75 -3.12
N ASN A 87 1.38 8.54 -1.81
CA ASN A 87 2.17 9.31 -0.85
C ASN A 87 2.99 8.42 0.10
N PHE A 88 2.80 7.11 0.02
CA PHE A 88 3.57 6.11 0.73
C PHE A 88 3.52 4.76 0.01
N GLY A 89 4.63 4.03 0.07
CA GLY A 89 4.73 2.62 -0.32
C GLY A 89 5.92 1.97 0.38
N ASN A 90 5.71 0.82 1.04
CA ASN A 90 6.81 0.09 1.67
C ASN A 90 7.69 -0.69 0.66
N VAL A 91 8.73 -1.40 1.11
CA VAL A 91 9.66 -2.13 0.22
C VAL A 91 8.90 -3.18 -0.59
N ALA A 92 7.97 -3.89 0.04
CA ALA A 92 7.09 -4.81 -0.68
C ALA A 92 6.28 -4.09 -1.77
N CYS A 93 5.74 -2.89 -1.51
CA CYS A 93 5.01 -2.07 -2.49
C CYS A 93 5.90 -1.74 -3.69
N LEU A 94 7.09 -1.16 -3.45
CA LEU A 94 7.98 -0.73 -4.53
C LEU A 94 8.42 -1.92 -5.42
N ASN A 95 8.70 -3.07 -4.81
CA ASN A 95 8.98 -4.31 -5.53
C ASN A 95 7.75 -4.84 -6.31
N ALA A 96 6.56 -4.78 -5.70
CA ALA A 96 5.32 -5.22 -6.32
C ALA A 96 4.95 -4.35 -7.52
N PHE A 97 5.17 -3.05 -7.46
CA PHE A 97 4.87 -2.12 -8.56
C PHE A 97 6.05 -1.87 -9.51
N ALA A 98 7.25 -2.40 -9.21
CA ALA A 98 8.48 -2.17 -9.97
C ALA A 98 8.79 -0.69 -10.19
N ARG A 99 8.72 0.10 -9.11
CA ARG A 99 8.93 1.55 -9.16
C ARG A 99 9.81 2.01 -8.00
N SER A 100 10.67 2.98 -8.25
CA SER A 100 11.36 3.71 -7.19
C SER A 100 10.38 4.50 -6.34
N TRP A 101 10.82 4.93 -5.16
CA TRP A 101 10.02 5.78 -4.28
C TRP A 101 9.53 7.05 -5.00
N ASP A 102 10.42 7.75 -5.71
CA ASP A 102 10.08 9.00 -6.39
C ASP A 102 9.08 8.79 -7.52
N GLU A 103 9.25 7.75 -8.34
CA GLU A 103 8.28 7.38 -9.38
C GLU A 103 6.93 6.98 -8.79
N HIS A 104 6.95 6.30 -7.65
CA HIS A 104 5.74 5.86 -6.96
C HIS A 104 4.96 7.05 -6.40
N CYS A 105 5.62 7.92 -5.63
CA CYS A 105 5.00 9.06 -4.97
C CYS A 105 4.68 10.25 -5.92
N ALA A 106 5.03 10.14 -7.20
CA ALA A 106 4.60 11.07 -8.25
C ALA A 106 3.42 10.53 -9.08
N MET A 107 3.04 9.26 -8.90
CA MET A 107 2.07 8.59 -9.77
C MET A 107 0.64 8.67 -9.20
N PRO A 108 -0.35 9.06 -10.04
CA PRO A 108 -1.75 8.88 -9.71
C PRO A 108 -2.12 7.39 -9.62
N SER A 109 -2.86 7.02 -8.58
CA SER A 109 -3.28 5.64 -8.32
C SER A 109 -4.12 5.02 -9.44
N THR A 110 -4.81 5.86 -10.23
CA THR A 110 -5.61 5.47 -11.39
C THR A 110 -4.75 4.98 -12.56
N GLU A 111 -3.49 5.42 -12.67
CA GLU A 111 -2.58 5.01 -13.76
C GLU A 111 -2.11 3.56 -13.62
N CYS A 112 -2.20 2.97 -12.43
CA CYS A 112 -1.92 1.54 -12.23
C CYS A 112 -3.05 0.63 -12.75
N VAL A 113 -4.16 1.16 -13.24
CA VAL A 113 -5.34 0.38 -13.64
C VAL A 113 -5.40 0.26 -15.16
N ILE A 114 -5.77 -0.91 -15.65
CA ILE A 114 -5.88 -1.15 -17.09
C ILE A 114 -7.12 -0.41 -17.61
N SER A 115 -6.91 0.63 -18.43
CA SER A 115 -8.01 1.43 -18.96
C SER A 115 -8.91 0.63 -19.91
N LYS A 116 -10.22 0.91 -19.89
CA LYS A 116 -11.25 0.27 -20.72
C LYS A 116 -11.31 -1.25 -20.54
N SER A 117 -11.06 -1.73 -19.32
CA SER A 117 -11.05 -3.15 -18.97
C SER A 117 -12.06 -3.47 -17.86
N GLN A 118 -12.24 -4.77 -17.60
CA GLN A 118 -12.99 -5.22 -16.42
C GLN A 118 -12.34 -4.76 -15.12
N ASP A 119 -11.01 -4.65 -15.06
CA ASP A 119 -10.28 -4.20 -13.87
C ASP A 119 -10.54 -2.73 -13.52
N GLU A 120 -10.81 -1.89 -14.53
CA GLU A 120 -11.25 -0.51 -14.32
C GLU A 120 -12.63 -0.48 -13.63
N ALA A 121 -13.58 -1.28 -14.12
CA ALA A 121 -14.90 -1.41 -13.51
C ALA A 121 -14.82 -1.98 -12.08
N LEU A 122 -14.04 -3.04 -11.86
CA LEU A 122 -13.81 -3.63 -10.54
C LEU A 122 -13.15 -2.63 -9.57
N ARG A 123 -12.23 -1.79 -10.05
CA ARG A 123 -11.62 -0.74 -9.23
C ARG A 123 -12.63 0.35 -8.88
N ILE A 124 -13.49 0.76 -9.81
CA ILE A 124 -14.55 1.74 -9.53
C ILE A 124 -15.51 1.20 -8.46
N GLU A 125 -15.97 -0.04 -8.62
CA GLU A 125 -16.85 -0.71 -7.65
C GLU A 125 -16.18 -0.82 -6.27
N LEU A 126 -14.91 -1.26 -6.24
CA LEU A 126 -14.13 -1.33 -5.00
C LEU A 126 -14.09 0.04 -4.29
N MET A 127 -13.80 1.13 -5.01
CA MET A 127 -13.74 2.45 -4.38
C MET A 127 -15.09 2.98 -3.93
N GLN A 128 -16.15 2.68 -4.68
CA GLN A 128 -17.51 3.03 -4.26
C GLN A 128 -17.84 2.33 -2.95
N ASN A 129 -17.56 1.04 -2.85
CA ASN A 129 -17.76 0.28 -1.60
C ASN A 129 -16.92 0.85 -0.45
N VAL A 130 -15.64 1.19 -0.68
CA VAL A 130 -14.80 1.83 0.36
C VAL A 130 -15.35 3.21 0.75
N THR A 131 -15.91 3.97 -0.19
CA THR A 131 -16.51 5.28 0.08
C THR A 131 -17.78 5.13 0.93
N ASP A 132 -18.63 4.15 0.63
CA ASP A 132 -19.92 3.97 1.29
C ASP A 132 -19.78 3.30 2.68
N PHE A 133 -18.84 2.37 2.83
CA PHE A 133 -18.69 1.54 4.03
C PHE A 133 -17.42 1.82 4.84
N GLY A 134 -16.54 2.68 4.35
CA GLY A 134 -15.27 3.05 5.00
C GLY A 134 -14.12 2.07 4.75
N PHE A 135 -14.40 0.79 4.47
CA PHE A 135 -13.41 -0.20 4.09
C PHE A 135 -14.00 -1.35 3.27
N VAL A 136 -13.13 -2.05 2.58
CA VAL A 136 -13.36 -3.38 2.00
C VAL A 136 -12.21 -4.28 2.46
N ASP A 137 -12.53 -5.50 2.85
CA ASP A 137 -11.56 -6.51 3.31
C ASP A 137 -11.95 -7.87 2.74
N GLY A 138 -11.07 -8.48 1.96
CA GLY A 138 -11.30 -9.78 1.33
C GLY A 138 -11.86 -9.72 -0.11
N ASP A 139 -11.85 -10.88 -0.77
CA ASP A 139 -12.35 -11.26 -2.11
C ASP A 139 -12.11 -10.32 -3.32
N TYR A 140 -11.51 -9.16 -3.11
CA TYR A 140 -11.13 -8.28 -4.21
C TYR A 140 -10.05 -8.93 -5.06
N ARG A 141 -10.31 -8.96 -6.36
CA ARG A 141 -9.37 -9.41 -7.38
C ARG A 141 -9.29 -8.36 -8.46
N GLY A 142 -8.09 -8.18 -9.00
CA GLY A 142 -7.89 -7.34 -10.17
C GLY A 142 -6.43 -7.17 -10.52
N TYR A 143 -6.17 -6.83 -11.76
CA TYR A 143 -4.83 -6.59 -12.26
C TYR A 143 -4.41 -5.13 -12.05
N ARG A 144 -3.12 -4.95 -11.75
CA ARG A 144 -2.47 -3.64 -11.72
C ARG A 144 -1.22 -3.64 -12.60
N ILE A 145 -1.02 -2.56 -13.32
CA ILE A 145 0.13 -2.33 -14.20
C ILE A 145 1.35 -1.99 -13.34
N ARG A 146 2.46 -2.65 -13.63
CA ARG A 146 3.78 -2.40 -13.03
C ARG A 146 4.60 -1.43 -13.89
N GLY A 147 5.63 -0.81 -13.30
CA GLY A 147 6.58 0.05 -14.00
C GLY A 147 7.41 -0.67 -15.06
N ASP A 148 7.56 -2.00 -14.95
CA ASP A 148 8.26 -2.85 -15.93
C ASP A 148 7.36 -3.36 -17.06
N GLY A 149 6.11 -2.90 -17.13
CA GLY A 149 5.13 -3.28 -18.15
C GLY A 149 4.43 -4.62 -17.90
N LYS A 150 4.75 -5.33 -16.82
CA LYS A 150 4.03 -6.54 -16.37
C LYS A 150 2.80 -6.17 -15.53
N PHE A 151 2.11 -7.19 -15.02
CA PHE A 151 0.94 -7.00 -14.16
C PHE A 151 1.12 -7.69 -12.80
N ILE A 152 0.45 -7.16 -11.77
CA ILE A 152 0.22 -7.83 -10.49
C ILE A 152 -1.23 -8.28 -10.49
N ARG A 153 -1.49 -9.56 -10.20
CA ARG A 153 -2.84 -10.04 -9.90
C ARG A 153 -3.10 -9.91 -8.41
N LEU A 154 -3.89 -8.93 -8.00
CA LEU A 154 -4.24 -8.71 -6.60
C LEU A 154 -5.20 -9.79 -6.11
N TYR A 155 -4.95 -10.28 -4.90
CA TYR A 155 -5.84 -11.14 -4.14
C TYR A 155 -5.99 -10.62 -2.71
N GLU A 156 -7.20 -10.74 -2.16
CA GLU A 156 -7.50 -10.43 -0.75
C GLU A 156 -7.01 -9.04 -0.32
N CYS A 157 -7.15 -8.07 -1.22
CA CYS A 157 -6.71 -6.70 -0.94
C CYS A 157 -7.70 -6.03 0.02
N CYS A 158 -7.19 -5.56 1.16
CA CYS A 158 -7.92 -4.69 2.05
C CYS A 158 -7.68 -3.23 1.62
N VAL A 159 -8.74 -2.44 1.49
CA VAL A 159 -8.67 -1.00 1.19
C VAL A 159 -9.55 -0.25 2.16
N TRP A 160 -9.06 0.86 2.73
CA TRP A 160 -9.79 1.62 3.73
C TRP A 160 -9.55 3.14 3.63
N ASN A 161 -10.55 3.90 4.07
CA ASN A 161 -10.44 5.35 4.25
C ASN A 161 -9.58 5.67 5.48
N CYS A 162 -8.72 6.67 5.34
CA CYS A 162 -7.79 7.10 6.36
C CYS A 162 -8.16 8.49 6.87
N TYR A 163 -8.06 8.66 8.19
CA TYR A 163 -8.38 9.89 8.89
C TYR A 163 -7.25 10.29 9.83
N ASP A 164 -7.04 11.59 10.00
CA ASP A 164 -6.12 12.12 11.01
C ASP A 164 -6.74 12.12 12.42
N GLU A 165 -6.02 12.68 13.39
CA GLU A 165 -6.45 12.74 14.79
C GLU A 165 -7.68 13.61 15.03
N ASN A 166 -8.04 14.47 14.07
CA ASN A 166 -9.20 15.36 14.11
C ASN A 166 -10.38 14.82 13.30
N ASP A 167 -10.34 13.53 12.92
CA ASP A 167 -11.30 12.86 12.02
C ASP A 167 -11.40 13.54 10.63
N ILE A 168 -10.34 14.23 10.18
CA ILE A 168 -10.27 14.76 8.81
C ILE A 168 -9.84 13.65 7.86
N TYR A 169 -10.57 13.47 6.77
CA TYR A 169 -10.22 12.49 5.72
C TYR A 169 -8.91 12.90 5.02
N ILE A 170 -7.92 12.01 5.02
CA ILE A 170 -6.58 12.25 4.45
C ILE A 170 -6.25 11.35 3.25
N GLY A 171 -7.21 10.52 2.81
CA GLY A 171 -7.05 9.66 1.65
C GLY A 171 -7.35 8.20 1.96
N GLN A 172 -6.77 7.28 1.19
CA GLN A 172 -7.01 5.84 1.34
C GLN A 172 -5.70 5.08 1.38
N ALA A 173 -5.75 3.91 2.01
CA ALA A 173 -4.65 2.97 2.02
C ALA A 173 -5.14 1.58 1.60
N ALA A 174 -4.19 0.78 1.14
CA ALA A 174 -4.42 -0.61 0.80
C ALA A 174 -3.32 -1.51 1.36
N LEU A 175 -3.70 -2.74 1.69
CA LEU A 175 -2.82 -3.79 2.19
C LEU A 175 -3.17 -5.11 1.50
N PHE A 176 -2.14 -5.79 0.98
CA PHE A 176 -2.29 -7.14 0.44
C PHE A 176 -1.01 -7.95 0.61
N ASP A 177 -1.13 -9.27 0.55
CA ASP A 177 0.00 -10.19 0.62
C ASP A 177 0.57 -10.45 -0.79
N ARG A 178 1.85 -10.11 -0.99
CA ARG A 178 2.51 -10.31 -2.28
C ARG A 178 2.75 -11.79 -2.59
N ASP A 179 2.87 -12.64 -1.59
CA ASP A 179 3.14 -14.07 -1.80
C ASP A 179 1.97 -14.78 -2.50
N ILE A 180 0.75 -14.27 -2.32
CA ILE A 180 -0.45 -14.76 -3.01
C ILE A 180 -0.88 -13.87 -4.18
N SER A 181 -0.20 -12.75 -4.41
CA SER A 181 -0.50 -11.79 -5.49
C SER A 181 0.61 -11.81 -6.56
N PRO A 182 0.59 -12.79 -7.48
CA PRO A 182 1.69 -13.03 -8.40
C PRO A 182 1.87 -11.93 -9.43
N VAL A 183 3.11 -11.80 -9.89
CA VAL A 183 3.45 -11.03 -11.10
C VAL A 183 3.25 -11.92 -12.32
N VAL A 184 2.51 -11.42 -13.28
CA VAL A 184 2.14 -12.12 -14.53
C VAL A 184 2.48 -11.25 -15.73
N ASP A 185 2.80 -11.89 -16.86
CA ASP A 185 3.17 -11.18 -18.10
C ASP A 185 1.93 -10.67 -18.87
N ASN A 186 0.77 -11.34 -18.72
CA ASN A 186 -0.49 -11.01 -19.39
C ASN A 186 -1.68 -11.16 -18.42
N THR A 187 -2.85 -10.63 -18.79
CA THR A 187 -4.08 -10.67 -17.97
C THR A 187 -5.08 -11.74 -18.37
N ASP A 188 -4.72 -12.65 -19.28
CA ASP A 188 -5.62 -13.67 -19.85
C ASP A 188 -5.73 -14.97 -19.00
N ASP A 189 -5.35 -14.93 -17.71
CA ASP A 189 -5.30 -16.08 -16.79
C ASP A 189 -6.64 -16.43 -16.09
#